data_AF-A0A523TM51-F1
#
_entry.id   AF-A0A523TM51-F1
#
_cell.length_a   1.000
_cell.length_b   1.000
_cell.length_c   1.000
_cell.angle_alpha   90.00
_cell.angle_beta   90.00
_cell.angle_gamma   90.00
#
_symmetry.space_group_name_H-M   'P 1'
#
loop_
_entity.id
_entity.type
_entity.pdbx_description
1 polymer ?
#
loop_
_entity_poly.entity_id
_entity_poly.type
_entity_poly.pdbx_seq_one_letter_code
_entity_poly.pdbx_strand_id
1 'polypeptide(L)'
;MKVKHGECKVPGCGKAHYSRGYCKRHYTQVSRHDRTTPERERGKARLCKAPGCTRTDCNGDYCRKHARQIKVHGRLTPEREHQHHAPICSYPGCKNPHRAKGLCSKHYGREHRLKS
;
A
#
# COMPACT_ATOMS: atom_id res chain seq x y z
N MET A 1 -27.72 18.66 -15.50
CA MET A 1 -28.42 17.62 -14.72
C MET A 1 -27.43 16.50 -14.42
N LYS A 2 -27.17 16.16 -13.15
CA LYS A 2 -26.21 15.09 -12.79
C LYS A 2 -26.90 13.74 -12.94
N VAL A 3 -26.52 12.97 -13.97
CA VAL A 3 -27.03 11.61 -14.20
C VAL A 3 -26.66 10.73 -13.00
N LYS A 4 -27.68 10.25 -12.27
CA LYS A 4 -27.50 9.31 -11.15
C LYS A 4 -27.11 7.95 -11.74
N HIS A 5 -25.81 7.69 -11.82
CA HIS A 5 -25.30 6.34 -12.06
C HIS A 5 -25.62 5.54 -10.79
N GLY A 6 -26.43 4.48 -10.91
CA GLY A 6 -26.81 3.66 -9.76
C GLY A 6 -25.60 3.12 -9.02
N GLU A 7 -25.79 2.57 -7.83
CA GLU A 7 -24.72 1.85 -7.15
C GLU A 7 -24.63 0.41 -7.67
N CYS A 8 -23.45 -0.18 -7.55
CA CYS A 8 -23.26 -1.58 -7.91
C CYS A 8 -24.17 -2.50 -7.06
N LYS A 9 -24.89 -3.42 -7.69
CA LYS A 9 -25.74 -4.46 -7.08
C LYS A 9 -25.03 -5.40 -6.08
N VAL A 10 -23.69 -5.33 -5.99
CA VAL A 10 -22.93 -6.20 -5.09
C VAL A 10 -22.85 -5.54 -3.72
N PRO A 11 -23.35 -6.21 -2.65
CA PRO A 11 -23.38 -5.64 -1.32
C PRO A 11 -21.98 -5.26 -0.84
N GLY A 12 -21.83 -4.03 -0.34
CA GLY A 12 -20.56 -3.51 0.18
C GLY A 12 -19.56 -3.01 -0.88
N CYS A 13 -19.91 -2.99 -2.17
CA CYS A 13 -19.02 -2.48 -3.22
C CYS A 13 -18.92 -0.94 -3.24
N GLY A 14 -20.05 -0.24 -3.06
CA GLY A 14 -20.13 1.24 -3.03
C GLY A 14 -19.65 1.96 -4.30
N LYS A 15 -19.32 1.22 -5.38
CA LYS A 15 -18.83 1.79 -6.64
C LYS A 15 -19.98 2.10 -7.58
N ALA A 16 -19.78 3.11 -8.43
CA ALA A 16 -20.72 3.48 -9.47
C ALA A 16 -21.00 2.32 -10.44
N HIS A 17 -22.27 2.18 -10.79
CA HIS A 17 -22.81 1.29 -11.80
C HIS A 17 -22.24 1.65 -13.17
N TYR A 18 -21.70 0.64 -13.85
CA TYR A 18 -21.16 0.72 -15.19
C TYR A 18 -22.13 0.12 -16.21
N SER A 19 -22.52 -1.15 -16.05
CA SER A 19 -23.46 -1.83 -16.94
C SER A 19 -24.15 -3.00 -16.22
N ARG A 20 -25.40 -3.32 -16.60
CA ARG A 20 -26.24 -4.40 -16.01
C ARG A 20 -26.44 -4.34 -14.48
N GLY A 21 -26.34 -3.17 -13.87
CA GLY A 21 -26.37 -2.96 -12.43
C GLY A 21 -25.04 -3.25 -11.72
N TYR A 22 -23.96 -3.54 -12.44
CA TYR A 22 -22.64 -3.85 -11.87
C TYR A 22 -21.63 -2.74 -12.15
N CYS A 23 -20.68 -2.52 -11.23
CA CYS A 23 -19.50 -1.71 -11.51
C CYS A 23 -18.60 -2.41 -12.55
N LYS A 24 -17.67 -1.68 -13.18
CA LYS A 24 -16.80 -2.22 -14.25
C LYS A 24 -16.13 -3.55 -13.87
N ARG A 25 -15.64 -3.69 -12.64
CA ARG A 25 -15.01 -4.92 -12.13
C ARG A 25 -16.00 -6.08 -12.06
N HIS A 26 -17.13 -5.89 -11.37
CA HIS A 26 -18.15 -6.93 -11.22
C HIS A 26 -18.78 -7.30 -12.55
N TYR A 27 -18.97 -6.34 -13.45
CA TYR A 27 -19.41 -6.61 -14.81
C TYR A 27 -18.42 -7.52 -15.55
N THR A 28 -17.12 -7.27 -15.46
CA THR A 28 -16.10 -8.16 -16.06
C THR A 28 -16.09 -9.56 -15.44
N GLN A 29 -16.33 -9.70 -14.13
CA GLN A 29 -16.43 -11.02 -13.49
C GLN A 29 -17.65 -11.79 -13.98
N VAL A 30 -18.83 -11.14 -13.93
CA VAL A 30 -20.09 -11.72 -14.40
C VAL A 30 -20.01 -12.07 -15.89
N SER A 31 -19.38 -11.22 -16.71
CA SER A 31 -19.22 -11.50 -18.14
C SER A 31 -18.25 -12.63 -18.47
N ARG A 32 -17.36 -13.01 -17.55
CA ARG A 32 -16.34 -14.05 -17.78
C ARG A 32 -16.68 -15.40 -17.15
N HIS A 33 -17.47 -15.38 -16.08
CA HIS A 33 -17.73 -16.56 -15.25
C HIS A 33 -19.23 -16.76 -14.96
N ASP A 34 -20.10 -15.96 -15.57
CA ASP A 34 -21.55 -15.91 -15.33
C ASP A 34 -21.95 -15.74 -13.86
N ARG A 35 -21.00 -15.33 -13.01
CA ARG A 35 -21.16 -15.07 -11.59
C ARG A 35 -20.20 -13.99 -11.11
N THR A 36 -20.55 -13.29 -10.05
CA THR A 36 -19.59 -12.48 -9.29
C THR A 36 -18.62 -13.41 -8.58
N THR A 37 -17.34 -13.04 -8.47
CA THR A 37 -16.32 -13.82 -7.73
C THR A 37 -16.02 -13.10 -6.41
N PRO A 38 -16.88 -13.22 -5.37
CA PRO A 38 -16.69 -12.55 -4.08
C PRO A 38 -15.34 -12.91 -3.44
N GLU A 39 -14.83 -14.13 -3.68
CA GLU A 39 -13.51 -14.56 -3.21
C GLU A 39 -12.34 -13.78 -3.83
N ARG A 40 -12.54 -13.15 -5.00
CA ARG A 40 -11.53 -12.30 -5.67
C ARG A 40 -11.73 -10.82 -5.40
N GLU A 41 -12.77 -10.45 -4.67
CA GLU A 41 -12.96 -9.06 -4.29
C GLU A 41 -11.81 -8.64 -3.38
N ARG A 42 -11.09 -7.60 -3.81
CA ARG A 42 -9.93 -7.08 -3.07
C ARG A 42 -10.42 -6.67 -1.68
N GLY A 43 -10.13 -7.51 -0.68
CA GLY A 43 -10.50 -7.28 0.70
C GLY A 43 -9.89 -5.99 1.24
N LYS A 44 -10.38 -5.55 2.41
CA LYS A 44 -9.84 -4.43 3.17
C LYS A 44 -8.32 -4.58 3.23
N ALA A 45 -7.59 -3.54 2.82
CA ALA A 45 -6.14 -3.46 2.95
C ALA A 45 -5.75 -3.85 4.39
N ARG A 46 -5.17 -5.04 4.56
CA ARG A 46 -4.76 -5.52 5.88
C ARG A 46 -3.34 -5.01 6.15
N LEU A 47 -3.11 -4.59 7.38
CA LEU A 47 -1.77 -4.34 7.86
C LEU A 47 -1.01 -5.67 7.89
N CYS A 48 0.27 -5.61 7.52
CA CYS A 48 1.14 -6.76 7.63
C CYS A 48 1.29 -7.16 9.11
N LYS A 49 1.06 -8.43 9.45
CA LYS A 49 1.25 -8.96 10.82
C LYS A 49 2.72 -9.08 11.26
N ALA A 50 3.66 -8.64 10.43
CA ALA A 50 5.08 -8.71 10.79
C ALA A 50 5.41 -7.58 11.77
N PRO A 51 6.14 -7.86 12.87
CA PRO A 51 6.46 -6.87 13.89
C PRO A 51 7.23 -5.69 13.27
N GLY A 52 6.78 -4.46 13.55
CA GLY A 52 7.38 -3.24 13.02
C GLY A 52 7.06 -2.94 11.54
N CYS A 53 6.23 -3.73 10.86
CA CYS A 53 5.85 -3.48 9.47
C CYS A 53 4.57 -2.64 9.36
N THR A 54 4.66 -1.47 8.75
CA THR A 54 3.53 -0.55 8.55
C THR A 54 2.87 -0.65 7.18
N ARG A 55 3.21 -1.68 6.39
CA ARG A 55 2.66 -1.84 5.04
C ARG A 55 1.20 -2.28 5.08
N THR A 56 0.36 -1.60 4.32
CA THR A 56 -1.09 -1.83 4.19
C THR A 56 -1.46 -2.59 2.91
N ASP A 57 -0.54 -2.73 1.95
CA ASP A 57 -0.74 -3.47 0.70
C ASP A 57 -0.51 -4.98 0.91
N CYS A 58 -1.29 -5.61 1.79
CA CYS A 58 -1.21 -7.05 2.05
C CYS A 58 -2.41 -7.78 1.44
N ASN A 59 -2.13 -8.76 0.59
CA ASN A 59 -3.11 -9.75 0.14
C ASN A 59 -3.05 -10.96 1.08
N GLY A 60 -3.59 -10.80 2.29
CA GLY A 60 -3.55 -11.81 3.36
C GLY A 60 -2.98 -11.25 4.67
N ASP A 61 -2.34 -12.10 5.46
CA ASP A 61 -1.75 -11.74 6.76
C ASP A 61 -0.39 -11.01 6.64
N TYR A 62 0.31 -11.18 5.52
CA TYR A 62 1.66 -10.66 5.33
C TYR A 62 1.79 -9.91 3.99
N CYS A 63 2.64 -8.88 3.96
CA CYS A 63 2.96 -8.18 2.72
C CYS A 63 3.76 -9.12 1.78
N ARG A 64 3.81 -8.80 0.48
CA ARG A 64 4.50 -9.66 -0.53
C ARG A 64 5.93 -10.04 -0.13
N LYS A 65 6.67 -9.15 0.55
CA LYS A 65 8.03 -9.40 1.05
C LYS A 65 8.04 -10.43 2.18
N HIS A 66 7.23 -10.23 3.21
CA HIS A 66 7.14 -11.14 4.36
C HIS A 66 6.52 -12.50 3.98
N ALA A 67 5.52 -12.52 3.10
CA ALA A 67 4.98 -13.75 2.55
C ALA A 67 6.05 -14.55 1.79
N ARG A 68 6.94 -13.87 1.05
CA ARG A 68 8.08 -14.51 0.39
C ARG A 68 9.08 -15.08 1.40
N GLN A 69 9.38 -14.37 2.48
CA GLN A 69 10.28 -14.88 3.52
C GLN A 69 9.74 -16.18 4.15
N ILE A 70 8.46 -16.20 4.50
CA ILE A 70 7.80 -17.41 5.03
C ILE A 70 7.85 -18.53 4.00
N LYS A 71 7.59 -18.24 2.72
CA LYS A 71 7.64 -19.24 1.65
C LYS A 71 9.05 -19.84 1.45
N VAL A 72 10.10 -19.04 1.60
CA VAL A 72 11.49 -19.47 1.35
C VAL A 72 12.14 -20.09 2.58
N HIS A 73 11.88 -19.53 3.77
CA HIS A 73 12.57 -19.88 5.00
C HIS A 73 11.68 -20.58 6.04
N GLY A 74 10.39 -20.77 5.74
CA GLY A 74 9.40 -21.34 6.68
C GLY A 74 9.03 -20.40 7.84
N ARG A 75 9.72 -19.27 8.00
CA ARG A 75 9.50 -18.28 9.06
C ARG A 75 9.72 -16.86 8.56
N LEU A 76 9.27 -15.87 9.34
CA LEU A 76 9.73 -14.50 9.17
C LEU A 76 11.22 -14.41 9.49
N THR A 77 11.94 -13.59 8.73
CA THR A 77 13.36 -13.29 8.98
C THR A 77 13.50 -11.81 9.36
N PRO A 78 13.02 -11.41 10.56
CA PRO A 78 13.12 -10.03 11.03
C PRO A 78 14.57 -9.55 11.09
N GLU A 79 15.54 -10.45 11.31
CA GLU A 79 16.98 -10.14 11.29
C GLU A 79 17.49 -9.66 9.92
N ARG A 80 16.74 -9.88 8.83
CA ARG A 80 17.07 -9.40 7.47
C ARG A 80 16.29 -8.15 7.07
N GLU A 81 15.34 -7.72 7.90
CA GLU A 81 14.55 -6.53 7.63
C GLU A 81 15.37 -5.28 7.97
N HIS A 82 15.55 -4.40 6.98
CA HIS A 82 16.09 -3.06 7.25
C HIS A 82 15.00 -2.29 8.00
N GLN A 83 15.29 -1.88 9.22
CA GLN A 83 14.37 -1.04 9.97
C GLN A 83 14.16 0.27 9.21
N HIS A 84 12.94 0.52 8.74
CA HIS A 84 12.57 1.77 8.08
C HIS A 84 12.34 2.88 9.11
N HIS A 85 13.29 3.06 10.04
CA HIS A 85 13.37 4.32 10.76
C HIS A 85 13.86 5.33 9.73
N ALA A 86 13.04 6.33 9.41
CA ALA A 86 13.54 7.50 8.69
C ALA A 86 14.45 8.25 9.69
N PRO A 87 15.79 8.20 9.56
CA PRO A 87 16.65 9.03 10.38
C PRO A 87 16.19 10.50 10.35
N ILE A 88 16.40 11.22 11.45
CA ILE A 88 16.13 12.65 11.53
C ILE A 88 17.38 13.39 11.04
N CYS A 89 17.18 14.60 10.51
CA CYS A 89 18.29 15.47 10.14
C CYS A 89 19.24 15.72 11.32
N SER A 90 20.55 15.55 11.11
CA SER A 90 21.61 15.84 12.08
C SER A 90 21.84 17.33 12.35
N TYR A 91 21.12 18.23 11.67
CA TYR A 91 21.27 19.67 11.88
C TYR A 91 20.61 20.06 13.20
N PRO A 92 21.28 20.80 14.09
CA PRO A 92 20.74 21.16 15.40
C PRO A 92 19.34 21.79 15.30
N GLY A 93 18.37 21.24 16.03
CA GLY A 93 16.98 21.71 16.03
C GLY A 93 16.13 21.30 14.82
N CYS A 94 16.68 20.57 13.85
CA CYS A 94 15.93 20.13 12.67
C CYS A 94 15.21 18.80 12.91
N LYS A 95 13.88 18.80 12.88
CA LYS A 95 13.04 17.60 13.03
C LYS A 95 12.64 16.94 11.70
N ASN A 96 13.16 17.45 10.58
CA ASN A 96 12.82 16.92 9.26
C ASN A 96 13.51 15.57 9.00
N PRO A 97 12.88 14.68 8.23
CA PRO A 97 13.50 13.41 7.85
C PRO A 97 14.78 13.66 7.05
N HIS A 98 15.81 12.88 7.38
CA HIS A 98 17.07 12.78 6.66
C HIS A 98 16.80 12.21 5.26
N ARG A 99 17.38 12.88 4.26
CA ARG A 99 17.33 12.46 2.86
C ARG A 99 18.64 11.81 2.43
N ALA A 100 19.78 12.46 2.69
CA ALA A 100 21.11 11.98 2.32
C ALA A 100 22.20 12.63 3.21
N LYS A 101 23.27 11.88 3.53
CA LYS A 101 24.41 12.33 4.37
C LYS A 101 24.04 12.95 5.74
N GLY A 102 23.15 12.34 6.52
CA GLY A 102 22.62 12.91 7.77
C GLY A 102 21.73 14.16 7.62
N LEU A 103 21.58 14.76 6.44
CA LEU A 103 20.84 16.02 6.24
C LEU A 103 19.45 15.83 5.58
N CYS A 104 18.48 16.68 5.98
CA CYS A 104 17.18 16.78 5.29
C CYS A 104 17.36 17.42 3.90
N SER A 105 16.32 17.35 3.05
CA SER A 105 16.35 17.93 1.69
C SER A 105 16.80 19.40 1.67
N LYS A 106 16.40 20.21 2.65
CA LYS A 106 16.78 21.63 2.75
C LYS A 106 18.26 21.81 3.07
N HIS A 107 18.74 21.14 4.12
CA HIS A 107 20.13 21.26 4.57
C HIS A 107 21.11 20.58 3.62
N TYR A 108 20.73 19.44 3.04
CA TYR A 108 21.51 18.79 1.99
C TYR A 108 21.70 19.72 0.79
N GLY A 109 20.63 20.38 0.33
CA GLY A 109 20.70 21.35 -0.76
C GLY A 109 21.57 22.57 -0.44
N ARG A 110 21.51 23.10 0.80
CA ARG A 110 22.34 24.22 1.24
C ARG A 110 23.82 23.83 1.29
N GLU A 111 24.14 22.68 1.89
CA GLU A 111 25.51 22.19 1.99
C GLU A 111 26.12 21.93 0.61
N HIS A 112 25.36 21.31 -0.29
CA HIS A 112 25.83 20.98 -1.63
C HIS A 112 26.07 22.22 -2.51
N ARG A 113 25.41 23.34 -2.22
CA ARG A 113 25.64 24.64 -2.89
C ARG A 113 26.82 25.41 -2.35
N LEU A 114 27.16 25.23 -1.07
CA LEU A 114 28.32 25.87 -0.43
C LEU A 114 29.63 25.14 -0.73
N LYS A 115 29.55 23.86 -1.11
CA LYS A 115 30.69 23.00 -1.48
C LYS A 115 30.89 22.87 -2.99
N SER A 116 30.16 23.66 -3.80
CA SER A 116 30.25 23.69 -5.27
C SER A 116 30.91 24.96 -5.77
#